data_AF-A0A958DHY2-F1
#
_entry.id   AF-A0A958DHY2-F1
#
_cell.length_a   1.000
_cell.length_b   1.000
_cell.length_c   1.000
_cell.angle_alpha   90.00
_cell.angle_beta   90.00
_cell.angle_gamma   90.00
#
_symmetry.space_group_name_H-M   'P 1'
#
loop_
_entity.id
_entity.type
_entity.pdbx_description
1 polymer ?
#
loop_
_entity_poly.entity_id
_entity_poly.type
_entity_poly.pdbx_seq_one_letter_code
_entity_poly.pdbx_strand_id
1 'polypeptide(L)'
;MAKKRKGFYMHTNGKYPIPKRGILLVNLGSPDSTSVPDVRRYLREFLMDARVIDAPYPVRKMIVELFILPFRPKASAHAYQQIWWEQGSPLVVLSERVQEMLQQKTDLPVALAMRYGNPSIEAGIRELLDHPAGLEEIYLFPLYPHYAMATYETVVEEAVRVLAKQNVGVDLTVQPPFYDHPAYIDALVESTRAFLAN
;
A
#
# COMPACT_ATOMS: atom_id res chain seq x y z
N MET A 1 14.91 -6.64 35.06
CA MET A 1 13.45 -6.48 35.01
C MET A 1 13.10 -5.31 34.10
N ALA A 2 12.65 -5.60 32.88
CA ALA A 2 12.17 -4.60 31.92
C ALA A 2 10.86 -5.13 31.31
N LYS A 3 9.89 -4.23 31.19
CA LYS A 3 8.45 -4.47 31.07
C LYS A 3 8.07 -4.86 29.63
N LYS A 4 7.31 -5.95 29.46
CA LYS A 4 6.64 -6.34 28.21
C LYS A 4 5.90 -5.15 27.58
N ARG A 5 6.29 -4.73 26.37
CA ARG A 5 5.42 -4.02 25.42
C ARG A 5 5.28 -4.89 24.17
N LYS A 6 4.03 -5.09 23.75
CA LYS A 6 3.60 -5.96 22.65
C LYS A 6 4.19 -5.47 21.32
N GLY A 7 4.72 -6.41 20.54
CA GLY A 7 4.72 -6.43 19.07
C GLY A 7 5.43 -5.28 18.36
N PHE A 8 6.76 -5.28 18.36
CA PHE A 8 7.58 -4.63 17.33
C PHE A 8 8.95 -5.33 17.36
N TYR A 9 9.26 -6.18 16.38
CA TYR A 9 10.57 -6.81 16.28
C TYR A 9 11.44 -6.03 15.29
N MET A 10 12.51 -5.44 15.82
CA MET A 10 13.67 -5.01 15.02
C MET A 10 14.47 -6.25 14.60
N HIS A 11 15.02 -6.22 13.38
CA HIS A 11 15.81 -7.32 12.80
C HIS A 11 16.88 -7.85 13.78
N THR A 12 16.76 -9.12 14.17
CA THR A 12 17.83 -9.83 14.89
C THR A 12 18.58 -10.74 13.92
N ASN A 13 19.89 -10.54 13.84
CA ASN A 13 20.77 -11.39 13.04
C ASN A 13 20.83 -12.82 13.62
N GLY A 14 20.26 -13.79 12.90
CA GLY A 14 20.90 -15.09 12.66
C GLY A 14 20.82 -16.21 13.72
N LYS A 15 19.80 -16.28 14.59
CA LYS A 15 19.69 -17.40 15.56
C LYS A 15 18.34 -18.13 15.65
N TYR A 16 17.33 -17.74 14.88
CA TYR A 16 16.01 -18.39 14.88
C TYR A 16 15.61 -18.79 13.46
N PRO A 17 14.85 -19.89 13.29
CA PRO A 17 14.29 -20.25 11.99
C PRO A 17 13.49 -19.06 11.44
N ILE A 18 13.65 -18.79 10.15
CA ILE A 18 12.90 -17.73 9.47
C ILE A 18 11.43 -18.14 9.54
N PRO A 19 10.55 -17.31 10.14
CA PRO A 19 9.12 -17.63 10.20
C PRO A 19 8.56 -17.80 8.78
N LYS A 20 7.51 -18.61 8.65
CA LYS A 20 6.82 -18.78 7.36
C LYS A 20 6.18 -17.46 6.96
N ARG A 21 6.83 -16.73 6.07
CA ARG A 21 6.52 -15.32 5.78
C ARG A 21 5.86 -15.15 4.42
N GLY A 22 4.85 -14.30 4.36
CA GLY A 22 4.33 -13.73 3.12
C GLY A 22 4.69 -12.26 2.99
N ILE A 23 4.84 -11.76 1.78
CA ILE A 23 5.13 -10.36 1.50
C ILE A 23 3.83 -9.69 1.02
N LEU A 24 3.43 -8.60 1.65
CA LEU A 24 2.31 -7.77 1.20
C LEU A 24 2.86 -6.43 0.70
N LEU A 25 2.89 -6.27 -0.62
CA LEU A 25 3.22 -5.00 -1.26
C LEU A 25 1.98 -4.09 -1.22
N VAL A 26 2.14 -2.84 -0.77
CA VAL A 26 1.02 -1.90 -0.72
C VAL A 26 1.35 -0.57 -1.37
N ASN A 27 0.50 -0.15 -2.31
CA ASN A 27 0.57 1.16 -2.95
C ASN A 27 -0.69 2.00 -2.66
N LEU A 28 -0.75 3.23 -3.17
CA LEU A 28 -1.90 4.13 -2.97
C LEU A 28 -3.18 3.55 -3.55
N GLY A 29 -3.06 2.98 -4.75
CA GLY A 29 -4.17 2.57 -5.58
C GLY A 29 -4.71 3.66 -6.49
N SER A 30 -5.71 3.27 -7.25
CA SER A 30 -6.33 4.03 -8.33
C SER A 30 -7.82 3.69 -8.37
N PRO A 31 -8.67 4.54 -8.95
CA PRO A 31 -10.03 4.13 -9.31
C PRO A 31 -10.01 2.91 -10.24
N ASP A 32 -11.06 2.10 -10.17
CA ASP A 32 -11.24 0.88 -10.98
C ASP A 32 -11.34 1.18 -12.48
N SER A 33 -11.84 2.37 -12.83
CA SER A 33 -11.89 2.85 -14.20
C SER A 33 -11.84 4.37 -14.26
N THR A 34 -11.81 4.90 -15.48
CA THR A 34 -11.92 6.35 -15.72
C THR A 34 -13.36 6.87 -15.61
N SER A 35 -14.32 6.02 -15.27
CA SER A 35 -15.71 6.43 -15.11
C SER A 35 -15.87 7.37 -13.91
N VAL A 36 -16.73 8.39 -14.06
CA VAL A 36 -17.00 9.35 -12.97
C VAL A 36 -17.48 8.66 -11.67
N PRO A 37 -18.34 7.62 -11.71
CA PRO A 37 -18.73 6.88 -10.51
C PRO A 37 -17.56 6.21 -9.79
N ASP A 38 -16.65 5.57 -10.51
CA ASP A 38 -15.51 4.86 -9.89
C ASP A 38 -14.48 5.83 -9.33
N VAL A 39 -14.20 6.92 -10.06
CA VAL A 39 -13.38 8.03 -9.57
C VAL A 39 -14.00 8.66 -8.33
N ARG A 40 -15.33 8.84 -8.28
CA ARG A 40 -16.02 9.34 -7.10
C ARG A 40 -15.87 8.40 -5.91
N ARG A 41 -15.99 7.09 -6.11
CA ARG A 41 -15.83 6.07 -5.05
C ARG A 41 -14.42 6.11 -4.48
N TYR A 42 -13.42 6.08 -5.35
CA TYR A 42 -12.01 6.19 -4.97
C TYR A 42 -11.72 7.49 -4.19
N LEU A 43 -12.14 8.64 -4.72
CA LEU A 43 -11.94 9.93 -4.06
C LEU A 43 -12.63 9.99 -2.69
N ARG A 44 -13.82 9.39 -2.56
CA ARG A 44 -14.52 9.33 -1.29
C ARG A 44 -13.73 8.53 -0.27
N GLU A 45 -13.22 7.36 -0.64
CA GLU A 45 -12.41 6.52 0.25
C GLU A 45 -11.12 7.25 0.67
N PHE A 46 -10.39 7.79 -0.30
CA PHE A 46 -9.13 8.50 -0.08
C PHE A 46 -9.31 9.74 0.83
N LEU A 47 -10.28 10.60 0.52
CA LEU A 47 -10.45 11.87 1.23
C LEU A 47 -11.18 11.74 2.56
N MET A 48 -11.87 10.62 2.82
CA MET A 48 -12.49 10.35 4.11
C MET A 48 -11.52 9.82 5.16
N ASP A 49 -10.29 9.48 4.76
CA ASP A 49 -9.22 9.08 5.67
C ASP A 49 -8.76 10.26 6.53
N ALA A 50 -8.69 10.05 7.85
CA ALA A 50 -8.23 11.05 8.81
C ALA A 50 -6.74 11.39 8.64
N ARG A 51 -5.95 10.48 8.07
CA ARG A 51 -4.53 10.71 7.81
C ARG A 51 -4.26 11.50 6.53
N VAL A 52 -5.28 11.65 5.67
CA VAL A 52 -5.22 12.45 4.44
C VAL A 52 -5.76 13.85 4.68
N ILE A 53 -6.92 13.95 5.33
CA ILE A 53 -7.49 15.23 5.78
C ILE A 53 -7.59 15.21 7.31
N ASP A 54 -6.65 15.93 7.93
CA ASP A 54 -6.60 16.11 9.39
C ASP A 54 -7.66 17.11 9.85
N ALA A 55 -8.91 16.64 9.91
CA ALA A 55 -10.06 17.36 10.42
C ALA A 55 -10.98 16.40 11.18
N PRO A 56 -11.81 16.88 12.13
CA PRO A 56 -12.82 16.04 12.78
C PRO A 56 -13.75 15.40 11.76
N TYR A 57 -14.16 14.14 12.00
CA TYR A 57 -14.97 13.36 11.05
C TYR A 57 -16.21 14.10 10.51
N PRO A 58 -17.03 14.83 11.32
CA PRO A 58 -18.18 15.57 10.79
C PRO A 58 -17.79 16.68 9.82
N VAL A 59 -16.70 17.40 10.12
CA VAL A 59 -16.17 18.48 9.27
C VAL A 59 -15.62 17.91 7.97
N ARG A 60 -14.81 16.85 8.07
CA ARG A 60 -14.26 16.15 6.89
C ARG A 60 -15.38 15.61 5.99
N LYS A 61 -16.38 14.94 6.58
CA LYS A 61 -17.54 14.43 5.85
C LYS A 61 -18.29 15.55 5.13
N MET A 62 -18.52 16.69 5.79
CA MET A 62 -19.17 17.84 5.17
C MET A 62 -18.38 18.35 3.96
N ILE A 63 -17.07 18.57 4.13
CA ILE A 63 -16.18 19.05 3.06
C ILE A 63 -16.20 18.07 1.87
N VAL A 64 -15.98 16.78 2.15
CA VAL A 64 -15.86 15.77 1.10
C VAL A 64 -17.20 15.58 0.37
N GLU A 65 -18.29 15.35 1.09
CA GLU A 65 -19.58 15.00 0.48
C GLU A 65 -20.28 16.18 -0.20
N LEU A 66 -20.15 17.39 0.34
CA LEU A 66 -20.87 18.57 -0.15
C LEU A 66 -20.06 19.43 -1.11
N PHE A 67 -18.74 19.49 -0.98
CA PHE A 67 -17.90 20.39 -1.78
C PHE A 67 -16.93 19.67 -2.70
N ILE A 68 -16.46 18.47 -2.38
CA ILE A 68 -15.48 17.80 -3.24
C ILE A 68 -16.17 16.83 -4.21
N LEU A 69 -16.92 15.85 -3.70
CA LEU A 69 -17.50 14.79 -4.52
C LEU A 69 -18.55 15.25 -5.55
N PRO A 70 -19.29 16.37 -5.37
CA PRO A 70 -20.19 16.85 -6.42
C PRO A 70 -19.48 17.44 -7.65
N PHE A 71 -18.29 18.01 -7.48
CA PHE A 71 -17.62 18.79 -8.53
C PHE A 71 -16.34 18.13 -9.07
N ARG A 72 -15.48 17.63 -8.16
CA ARG A 72 -14.13 17.16 -8.50
C ARG A 72 -14.08 15.88 -9.35
N PRO A 73 -14.96 14.87 -9.19
CA PRO A 73 -14.81 13.61 -9.92
C PRO A 73 -14.84 13.74 -11.44
N LYS A 74 -15.59 14.70 -12.01
CA LYS A 74 -15.63 14.91 -13.47
C LYS A 74 -14.27 15.36 -14.00
N ALA A 75 -13.64 16.33 -13.34
CA ALA A 75 -12.33 16.83 -13.71
C ALA A 75 -11.25 15.74 -13.51
N SER A 76 -11.30 15.01 -12.40
CA SER A 76 -10.38 13.90 -12.14
C SER A 76 -10.53 12.75 -13.14
N ALA A 77 -11.76 12.40 -13.53
CA ALA A 77 -12.02 11.39 -14.55
C ALA A 77 -11.36 11.75 -15.88
N HIS A 78 -11.50 13.00 -16.33
CA HIS A 78 -10.83 13.47 -17.54
C HIS A 78 -9.30 13.35 -17.43
N ALA A 79 -8.72 13.74 -16.29
CA ALA A 79 -7.28 13.59 -16.08
C ALA A 79 -6.82 12.12 -16.11
N TYR A 80 -7.59 11.21 -15.51
CA TYR A 80 -7.31 9.77 -15.59
C TYR A 80 -7.39 9.25 -17.03
N GLN A 81 -8.37 9.71 -17.83
CA GLN A 81 -8.51 9.32 -19.24
C GLN A 81 -7.28 9.67 -20.07
N GLN A 82 -6.62 10.80 -19.80
CA GLN A 82 -5.47 11.26 -20.56
C GLN A 82 -4.22 10.39 -20.41
N ILE A 83 -4.13 9.62 -19.32
CA ILE A 83 -2.96 8.78 -19.00
C ILE A 83 -3.31 7.30 -18.89
N TRP A 84 -4.56 6.92 -19.18
CA TRP A 84 -5.02 5.55 -19.01
C TRP A 84 -4.38 4.63 -20.05
N TRP A 85 -3.92 3.46 -19.62
CA TRP A 85 -3.44 2.43 -20.55
C TRP A 85 -4.57 1.47 -20.92
N GLU A 86 -4.38 0.71 -21.99
CA GLU A 86 -5.33 -0.35 -22.37
C GLU A 86 -5.50 -1.38 -21.25
N GLN A 87 -4.45 -1.65 -20.48
CA GLN A 87 -4.48 -2.61 -19.38
C GLN A 87 -5.07 -2.03 -18.07
N GLY A 88 -5.25 -0.70 -17.97
CA GLY A 88 -5.76 -0.05 -16.76
C GLY A 88 -4.93 1.14 -16.31
N SER A 89 -5.01 1.45 -15.02
CA SER A 89 -4.22 2.52 -14.40
C SER A 89 -2.72 2.17 -14.45
N PRO A 90 -1.85 3.05 -14.98
CA PRO A 90 -0.42 2.80 -15.02
C PRO A 90 0.18 2.44 -13.66
N LEU A 91 -0.31 3.04 -12.57
CA LEU A 91 0.14 2.74 -11.22
C LEU A 91 -0.13 1.29 -10.82
N VAL A 92 -1.35 0.79 -11.13
CA VAL A 92 -1.77 -0.56 -10.79
C VAL A 92 -1.00 -1.56 -11.66
N VAL A 93 -0.97 -1.34 -12.97
CA VAL A 93 -0.26 -2.21 -13.93
C VAL A 93 1.23 -2.31 -13.60
N LEU A 94 1.88 -1.20 -13.24
CA LEU A 94 3.28 -1.24 -12.82
C LEU A 94 3.47 -1.95 -11.48
N SER A 95 2.53 -1.79 -10.54
CA SER A 95 2.60 -2.48 -9.25
C SER A 95 2.43 -3.99 -9.40
N GLU A 96 1.56 -4.45 -10.31
CA GLU A 96 1.41 -5.87 -10.67
C GLU A 96 2.71 -6.42 -11.27
N ARG A 97 3.33 -5.71 -12.22
CA ARG A 97 4.63 -6.11 -12.79
C ARG A 97 5.73 -6.20 -11.71
N VAL A 98 5.76 -5.26 -10.76
CA VAL A 98 6.71 -5.30 -9.63
C VAL A 98 6.45 -6.54 -8.76
N GLN A 99 5.18 -6.86 -8.47
CA GLN A 99 4.80 -8.05 -7.73
C GLN A 99 5.27 -9.32 -8.46
N GLU A 100 4.99 -9.45 -9.76
CA GLU A 100 5.38 -10.60 -10.58
C GLU A 100 6.91 -10.77 -10.61
N MET A 101 7.64 -9.67 -10.84
CA MET A 101 9.11 -9.68 -10.86
C MET A 101 9.71 -10.04 -9.50
N LEU A 102 9.09 -9.60 -8.40
CA LEU A 102 9.52 -9.97 -7.06
C LEU A 102 9.23 -11.45 -6.79
N GLN A 103 8.05 -11.94 -7.15
CA GLN A 103 7.67 -13.34 -6.97
C GLN A 103 8.62 -14.30 -7.69
N GLN A 104 9.17 -13.92 -8.85
CA GLN A 104 10.18 -14.72 -9.57
C GLN A 104 11.55 -14.76 -8.86
N LYS A 105 11.79 -13.86 -7.89
CA LYS A 105 13.06 -13.73 -7.17
C LYS A 105 12.99 -14.30 -5.74
N THR A 106 11.84 -14.79 -5.30
CA THR A 106 11.64 -15.33 -3.96
C THR A 106 10.67 -16.50 -3.94
N ASP A 107 10.91 -17.47 -3.06
CA ASP A 107 9.96 -18.57 -2.80
C ASP A 107 8.84 -18.16 -1.82
N LEU A 108 8.93 -16.96 -1.26
CA LEU A 108 7.88 -16.43 -0.37
C LEU A 108 6.66 -16.02 -1.20
N PRO A 109 5.42 -16.27 -0.74
CA PRO A 109 4.21 -15.73 -1.38
C PRO A 109 4.22 -14.21 -1.36
N VAL A 110 3.94 -13.57 -2.50
CA VAL A 110 3.88 -12.12 -2.65
C VAL A 110 2.48 -11.71 -3.09
N ALA A 111 1.77 -10.98 -2.24
CA ALA A 111 0.48 -10.37 -2.56
C ALA A 111 0.62 -8.86 -2.81
N LEU A 112 -0.29 -8.31 -3.60
CA LEU A 112 -0.39 -6.88 -3.88
C LEU A 112 -1.71 -6.33 -3.34
N ALA A 113 -1.65 -5.16 -2.70
CA ALA A 113 -2.82 -4.44 -2.26
C ALA A 113 -2.68 -2.93 -2.50
N MET A 114 -3.83 -2.26 -2.47
CA MET A 114 -3.99 -0.83 -2.58
C MET A 114 -4.55 -0.30 -1.28
N ARG A 115 -4.06 0.88 -0.87
CA ARG A 115 -4.62 1.58 0.27
C ARG A 115 -6.06 2.00 0.00
N TYR A 116 -6.34 2.50 -1.20
CA TYR A 116 -7.66 2.91 -1.66
C TYR A 116 -7.96 2.26 -3.00
N GLY A 117 -9.16 1.71 -3.16
CA GLY A 117 -9.53 0.92 -4.34
C GLY A 117 -9.13 -0.55 -4.25
N ASN A 118 -8.97 -1.19 -5.41
CA ASN A 118 -8.78 -2.64 -5.53
C ASN A 118 -7.40 -3.01 -6.11
N PRO A 119 -6.84 -4.18 -5.74
CA PRO A 119 -7.25 -5.03 -4.62
C PRO A 119 -7.04 -4.34 -3.26
N SER A 120 -7.91 -4.55 -2.27
CA SER A 120 -7.79 -3.90 -0.96
C SER A 120 -6.76 -4.58 -0.06
N ILE A 121 -6.26 -3.87 0.97
CA ILE A 121 -5.38 -4.48 2.01
C ILE A 121 -6.04 -5.69 2.67
N GLU A 122 -7.37 -5.68 2.83
CA GLU A 122 -8.11 -6.83 3.33
C GLU A 122 -8.10 -8.02 2.39
N ALA A 123 -8.21 -7.80 1.08
CA ALA A 123 -8.08 -8.87 0.10
C ALA A 123 -6.66 -9.45 0.09
N GLY A 124 -5.62 -8.60 0.05
CA GLY A 124 -4.23 -9.06 0.05
C GLY A 124 -3.81 -9.78 1.34
N ILE A 125 -4.30 -9.34 2.51
CA ILE A 125 -4.07 -10.08 3.77
C ILE A 125 -4.76 -11.45 3.72
N ARG A 126 -6.01 -11.53 3.26
CA ARG A 126 -6.71 -12.82 3.12
C ARG A 126 -6.00 -13.77 2.18
N GLU A 127 -5.55 -13.28 1.02
CA GLU A 127 -4.79 -14.07 0.05
C GLU A 127 -3.57 -14.73 0.69
N LEU A 128 -2.82 -13.98 1.52
CA LEU A 128 -1.68 -14.52 2.27
C LEU A 128 -2.11 -15.50 3.36
N LEU A 129 -3.18 -15.21 4.10
CA LEU A 129 -3.66 -16.09 5.18
C LEU A 129 -4.20 -17.43 4.65
N ASP A 130 -4.86 -17.40 3.49
CA ASP A 130 -5.42 -18.59 2.82
C ASP A 130 -4.34 -19.41 2.10
N HIS A 131 -3.09 -18.93 2.08
CA HIS A 131 -1.99 -19.62 1.42
C HIS A 131 -1.67 -20.97 2.11
N PRO A 132 -1.53 -22.08 1.36
CA PRO A 132 -1.41 -23.44 1.90
C PRO A 132 -0.15 -23.68 2.74
N ALA A 133 0.86 -22.81 2.64
CA ALA A 133 2.06 -22.88 3.47
C ALA A 133 1.78 -22.69 4.98
N GLY A 134 0.64 -22.06 5.32
CA GLY A 134 0.29 -21.69 6.69
C GLY A 134 1.24 -20.65 7.23
N LEU A 135 1.10 -19.40 6.76
CA LEU A 135 2.00 -18.31 7.11
C LEU A 135 1.86 -17.91 8.58
N GLU A 136 2.99 -17.62 9.20
CA GLU A 136 3.12 -17.19 10.60
C GLU A 136 3.41 -15.68 10.68
N GLU A 137 3.86 -15.07 9.59
CA GLU A 137 4.18 -13.64 9.53
C GLU A 137 3.78 -13.03 8.17
N ILE A 138 3.24 -11.82 8.21
CA ILE A 138 3.09 -10.95 7.04
C ILE A 138 4.13 -9.85 7.13
N TYR A 139 4.97 -9.77 6.10
CA TYR A 139 5.90 -8.69 5.87
C TYR A 139 5.25 -7.61 5.01
N LEU A 140 4.76 -6.56 5.66
CA LEU A 140 4.15 -5.41 5.01
C LEU A 140 5.23 -4.51 4.42
N PHE A 141 5.17 -4.30 3.11
CA PHE A 141 6.06 -3.43 2.37
C PHE A 141 5.27 -2.29 1.71
N PRO A 142 5.13 -1.13 2.38
CA PRO A 142 4.60 0.06 1.75
C PRO A 142 5.56 0.51 0.64
N LEU A 143 5.06 0.71 -0.58
CA LEU A 143 5.84 1.13 -1.75
C LEU A 143 6.16 2.65 -1.73
N TYR A 144 6.43 3.17 -0.53
CA TYR A 144 6.79 4.57 -0.27
C TYR A 144 8.17 4.62 0.41
N PRO A 145 9.21 5.12 -0.28
CA PRO A 145 10.54 5.24 0.30
C PRO A 145 10.56 6.24 1.48
N HIS A 146 9.73 7.28 1.42
CA HIS A 146 9.65 8.36 2.40
C HIS A 146 8.44 8.17 3.33
N TYR A 147 8.62 8.51 4.60
CA TYR A 147 7.51 8.56 5.55
C TYR A 147 6.64 9.78 5.31
N ALA A 148 5.32 9.57 5.26
CA ALA A 148 4.32 10.60 5.49
C ALA A 148 3.05 9.96 6.07
N MET A 149 2.30 10.75 6.85
CA MET A 149 1.04 10.28 7.45
C MET A 149 0.03 9.83 6.38
N ALA A 150 -0.10 10.62 5.31
CA ALA A 150 -1.07 10.41 4.23
C ALA A 150 -0.69 9.28 3.24
N THR A 151 0.47 8.62 3.40
CA THR A 151 0.92 7.54 2.51
C THR A 151 1.38 6.31 3.31
N TYR A 152 2.55 6.39 3.94
CA TYR A 152 3.16 5.28 4.67
C TYR A 152 2.31 4.90 5.89
N GLU A 153 1.98 5.87 6.75
CA GLU A 153 1.33 5.57 8.02
C GLU A 153 -0.10 5.03 7.84
N THR A 154 -0.87 5.60 6.91
CA THR A 154 -2.23 5.10 6.63
C THR A 154 -2.24 3.64 6.16
N VAL A 155 -1.23 3.22 5.39
CA VAL A 155 -1.08 1.81 4.98
C VAL A 155 -0.82 0.92 6.18
N VAL A 156 0.13 1.29 7.05
CA VAL A 156 0.48 0.51 8.24
C VAL A 156 -0.73 0.34 9.15
N GLU A 157 -1.44 1.43 9.40
CA GLU A 157 -2.58 1.46 10.31
C GLU A 157 -3.78 0.69 9.77
N GLU A 158 -4.00 0.73 8.47
CA GLU A 158 -5.01 -0.11 7.83
C GLU A 158 -4.66 -1.59 7.93
N ALA A 159 -3.41 -1.98 7.66
CA ALA A 159 -2.97 -3.36 7.76
C ALA A 159 -3.12 -3.89 9.18
N VAL A 160 -2.73 -3.11 10.20
CA VAL A 160 -2.94 -3.43 11.61
C VAL A 160 -4.43 -3.60 11.92
N ARG A 161 -5.28 -2.65 11.48
CA ARG A 161 -6.74 -2.71 11.70
C ARG A 161 -7.35 -3.96 11.07
N VAL A 162 -6.97 -4.28 9.85
CA VAL A 162 -7.49 -5.43 9.10
C VAL A 162 -7.03 -6.74 9.72
N LEU A 163 -5.74 -6.88 10.04
CA LEU A 163 -5.19 -8.10 10.63
C LEU A 163 -5.80 -8.36 12.01
N ALA A 164 -5.96 -7.32 12.84
CA ALA A 164 -6.63 -7.42 14.14
C ALA A 164 -8.07 -7.95 14.03
N LYS A 165 -8.78 -7.67 12.92
CA LYS A 165 -10.14 -8.18 12.69
C LYS A 165 -10.18 -9.64 12.27
N GLN A 166 -9.14 -10.17 11.64
CA GLN A 166 -9.10 -11.58 11.23
C GLN A 166 -8.94 -12.51 12.44
N ASN A 167 -8.51 -11.99 13.60
CA ASN A 167 -8.33 -12.75 14.85
C ASN A 167 -7.43 -13.99 14.66
N VAL A 168 -6.39 -13.84 13.85
CA VAL A 168 -5.41 -14.88 13.52
C VAL A 168 -4.10 -14.64 14.30
N GLY A 169 -3.40 -15.71 14.66
CA GLY A 169 -2.11 -15.65 15.35
C GLY A 169 -0.94 -15.40 14.42
N VAL A 170 -1.05 -14.41 13.53
CA VAL A 170 -0.02 -14.06 12.53
C VAL A 170 0.64 -12.74 12.92
N ASP A 171 1.97 -12.73 12.91
CA ASP A 171 2.75 -11.53 13.21
C ASP A 171 2.76 -10.56 12.00
N LEU A 172 2.82 -9.26 12.27
CA LEU A 172 2.98 -8.23 11.26
C LEU A 172 4.33 -7.54 11.46
N THR A 173 5.19 -7.63 10.46
CA THR A 173 6.44 -6.87 10.40
C THR A 173 6.35 -5.86 9.27
N VAL A 174 6.76 -4.63 9.54
CA VAL A 174 6.64 -3.52 8.60
C VAL A 174 8.02 -3.09 8.14
N GLN A 175 8.22 -3.01 6.83
CA GLN A 175 9.40 -2.39 6.23
C GLN A 175 9.47 -0.91 6.66
N PRO A 176 10.54 -0.45 7.33
CA PRO A 176 10.73 0.97 7.61
C PRO A 176 10.90 1.78 6.32
N PRO A 177 10.65 3.11 6.35
CA PRO A 177 11.01 4.01 5.26
C PRO A 177 12.47 3.77 4.83
N PHE A 178 12.71 3.75 3.52
CA PHE A 178 13.95 3.29 2.89
C PHE A 178 14.53 4.29 1.89
N TYR A 179 14.23 5.59 2.07
CA TYR A 179 14.69 6.68 1.19
C TYR A 179 16.21 6.79 1.08
N ASP A 180 16.96 6.35 2.10
CA ASP A 180 18.41 6.35 2.17
C ASP A 180 19.04 4.97 1.90
N HIS A 181 18.23 3.98 1.53
CA HIS A 181 18.72 2.63 1.27
C HIS A 181 19.57 2.62 -0.01
N PRO A 182 20.82 2.10 0.00
CA PRO A 182 21.72 2.14 -1.15
C PRO A 182 21.11 1.61 -2.44
N ALA A 183 20.44 0.44 -2.38
CA ALA A 183 19.80 -0.13 -3.57
C ALA A 183 18.64 0.72 -4.14
N TYR A 184 17.95 1.50 -3.30
CA TYR A 184 16.91 2.43 -3.77
C TYR A 184 17.55 3.63 -4.47
N ILE A 185 18.62 4.18 -3.90
CA ILE A 185 19.40 5.27 -4.48
C ILE A 185 19.99 4.82 -5.83
N ASP A 186 20.60 3.63 -5.89
CA ASP A 186 21.17 3.07 -7.12
C ASP A 186 20.11 2.90 -8.21
N ALA A 187 18.92 2.38 -7.86
CA ALA A 187 17.81 2.27 -8.80
C ALA A 187 17.34 3.64 -9.31
N LEU A 188 17.28 4.65 -8.43
CA LEU A 188 16.92 6.01 -8.81
C LEU A 188 17.96 6.64 -9.75
N VAL A 189 19.25 6.50 -9.42
CA VAL A 189 20.37 6.96 -10.27
C VAL A 189 20.31 6.29 -11.63
N GLU A 190 20.11 4.98 -11.68
CA GLU A 190 20.02 4.26 -12.95
C GLU A 190 18.81 4.70 -13.78
N SER A 191 17.65 4.89 -13.16
CA SER A 191 16.45 5.37 -13.86
C SER A 191 16.58 6.78 -14.44
N THR A 192 17.48 7.60 -13.88
CA THR A 192 17.68 8.99 -14.30
C THR A 192 18.89 9.18 -15.22
N ARG A 193 19.81 8.20 -15.28
CA ARG A 193 21.08 8.28 -16.03
C ARG A 193 20.89 8.71 -17.48
N ALA A 194 19.90 8.16 -18.17
CA ALA A 194 19.60 8.49 -19.57
C ALA A 194 19.20 9.96 -19.79
N PHE A 195 18.67 10.62 -18.77
CA PHE A 195 18.25 12.03 -18.82
C PHE A 195 19.34 13.00 -18.37
N LEU A 196 20.34 12.52 -17.62
CA LEU A 196 21.47 13.31 -17.12
C LEU A 196 22.70 13.30 -18.05
N ALA A 197 22.76 12.36 -18.99
CA ALA A 197 23.86 12.22 -19.94
C ALA A 197 23.78 13.18 -21.15
N ASN A 198 22.82 14.11 -21.15
CA ASN A 198 22.64 15.16 -22.15
C ASN A 198 22.98 16.55 -21.61
#